data_AF-A5AH41-F1
#
_entry.id   AF-A5AH41-F1
#
_cell.length_a   1.000
_cell.length_b   1.000
_cell.length_c   1.000
_cell.angle_alpha   90.00
_cell.angle_beta   90.00
_cell.angle_gamma   90.00
#
_symmetry.space_group_name_H-M   'P 1'
#
loop_
_entity.id
_entity.type
_entity.pdbx_description
1 polymer ?
#
loop_
_entity_poly.entity_id
_entity_poly.type
_entity_poly.pdbx_seq_one_letter_code
_entity_poly.pdbx_strand_id
1 'polypeptide(L)'
;MKLRHDDPVAMKNFILSVQNRMNELKATSEDGKSNINNKRMEFMLETICNIKNNKKSPKEDTLQYAQINKWLQKLRVEDTVIRGLKWSKLLDPDKSGHWWLSSNMAFLADNNAEEVAARIEGDVLEVQKMLQLAATLGMNTDARRAIFCVIMTSVDVLDAFQKLLRLDLPGKQDRDIMRVILICCLREELFNKYYTILASHLCKHDKNQKYTLQVKGKYVDFSTAWGLVLTI
;
A
#
# COMPACT_ATOMS: atom_id res chain seq x y z
N MET A 1 -21.81 -11.52 14.91
CA MET A 1 -23.16 -11.31 15.47
C MET A 1 -23.39 -12.21 16.69
N LYS A 2 -22.64 -12.00 17.79
CA LYS A 2 -22.79 -12.79 19.03
C LYS A 2 -23.85 -12.20 19.98
N LEU A 3 -23.90 -10.87 20.08
CA LEU A 3 -24.83 -10.13 20.97
C LEU A 3 -26.32 -10.46 20.79
N ARG A 4 -26.78 -10.82 19.58
CA ARG A 4 -28.20 -11.18 19.34
C ARG A 4 -28.59 -12.51 19.99
N HIS A 5 -27.65 -13.45 20.00
CA HIS A 5 -27.86 -14.78 20.55
C HIS A 5 -27.63 -14.77 22.07
N ASP A 6 -26.60 -14.04 22.51
CA ASP A 6 -26.15 -14.07 23.89
C ASP A 6 -26.99 -13.15 24.80
N ASP A 7 -27.47 -11.99 24.31
CA ASP A 7 -28.35 -11.10 25.06
C ASP A 7 -29.32 -10.28 24.15
N PRO A 8 -30.52 -10.80 23.88
CA PRO A 8 -31.51 -10.12 23.04
C PRO A 8 -32.07 -8.83 23.68
N VAL A 9 -32.00 -8.72 25.02
CA VAL A 9 -32.51 -7.56 25.75
C VAL A 9 -31.53 -6.39 25.64
N ALA A 10 -30.22 -6.66 25.80
CA ALA A 10 -29.18 -5.65 25.57
C ALA A 10 -29.22 -5.10 24.13
N MET A 11 -29.43 -5.97 23.13
CA MET A 11 -29.56 -5.53 21.74
C MET A 11 -30.77 -4.61 21.53
N LYS A 12 -31.92 -4.92 22.15
CA LYS A 12 -33.12 -4.08 22.08
C LYS A 12 -32.89 -2.72 22.76
N ASN A 13 -32.31 -2.73 23.95
CA ASN A 13 -32.02 -1.51 24.71
C ASN A 13 -31.04 -0.61 23.96
N PHE A 14 -29.99 -1.16 23.36
CA PHE A 14 -29.05 -0.42 22.53
C PHE A 14 -29.75 0.26 21.34
N ILE A 15 -30.61 -0.46 20.62
CA ILE A 15 -31.35 0.09 19.48
C ILE A 15 -32.28 1.23 19.93
N LEU A 16 -32.98 1.06 21.06
CA LEU A 16 -33.85 2.10 21.61
C LEU A 16 -33.06 3.35 22.02
N SER A 17 -31.90 3.19 22.66
CA SER A 17 -31.03 4.30 23.03
C SER A 17 -30.53 5.08 21.81
N VAL A 18 -30.19 4.39 20.72
CA VAL A 18 -29.79 5.03 19.44
C VAL A 18 -30.95 5.80 18.82
N GLN A 19 -32.17 5.25 18.85
CA GLN A 19 -33.37 5.90 18.31
C GLN A 19 -33.77 7.14 19.13
N ASN A 20 -33.69 7.06 20.45
CA ASN A 20 -34.00 8.19 21.33
C ASN A 20 -33.00 9.34 21.14
N ARG A 21 -31.70 9.03 21.09
CA ARG A 21 -30.63 9.99 20.77
C ARG A 21 -30.88 10.68 19.42
N MET A 22 -31.38 9.94 18.42
CA MET A 22 -31.71 10.50 17.12
C MET A 22 -32.90 11.47 17.19
N ASN A 23 -33.95 11.10 17.92
CA ASN A 23 -35.13 11.95 18.06
C ASN A 23 -34.79 13.25 18.82
N GLU A 24 -33.91 13.17 19.83
CA GLU A 24 -33.33 14.34 20.50
C GLU A 24 -32.58 15.24 19.52
N LEU A 25 -31.69 14.67 18.69
CA LEU A 25 -30.92 15.41 17.69
C LEU A 25 -31.79 16.04 16.59
N LYS A 26 -32.91 15.39 16.24
CA LYS A 26 -33.90 15.94 15.30
C LYS A 26 -34.70 17.09 15.93
N ALA A 27 -35.05 16.99 17.21
CA ALA A 27 -35.78 18.04 17.93
C ALA A 27 -34.93 19.30 18.18
N THR A 28 -33.62 19.16 18.36
CA THR A 28 -32.69 20.30 18.54
C THR A 28 -32.28 20.99 17.24
N SER A 29 -32.77 20.54 16.08
CA SER A 29 -32.32 20.99 14.75
C SER A 29 -33.35 21.90 14.05
N GLU A 30 -34.12 22.70 14.79
CA GLU A 30 -34.96 23.77 14.22
C GLU A 30 -34.16 25.00 13.75
N ASP A 31 -32.89 25.17 14.15
CA ASP A 31 -32.07 26.30 13.73
C ASP A 31 -30.93 25.88 12.79
N GLY A 32 -30.98 26.39 11.55
CA GLY A 32 -30.25 25.86 10.41
C GLY A 32 -28.73 26.01 10.47
N LYS A 33 -27.99 24.88 10.56
CA LYS A 33 -26.73 24.57 9.82
C LYS A 33 -26.07 23.26 10.31
N SER A 34 -26.26 22.15 9.58
CA SER A 34 -25.19 21.16 9.23
C SER A 34 -25.76 19.96 8.47
N ASN A 35 -26.00 20.11 7.16
CA ASN A 35 -26.68 19.10 6.33
C ASN A 35 -25.74 17.99 5.76
N ILE A 36 -24.53 17.83 6.29
CA ILE A 36 -23.50 16.90 5.74
C ILE A 36 -23.46 15.57 6.53
N ASN A 37 -23.79 15.59 7.82
CA ASN A 37 -23.77 14.39 8.67
C ASN A 37 -25.09 13.60 8.65
N ASN A 38 -26.19 14.19 8.17
CA ASN A 38 -27.52 13.58 8.24
C ASN A 38 -27.66 12.37 7.30
N LYS A 39 -27.24 12.46 6.03
CA LYS A 39 -27.44 11.37 5.05
C LYS A 39 -26.61 10.11 5.34
N ARG A 40 -25.35 10.26 5.76
CA ARG A 40 -24.47 9.12 6.13
C ARG A 40 -24.92 8.47 7.43
N MET A 41 -25.38 9.28 8.39
CA MET A 41 -25.98 8.81 9.64
C MET A 41 -27.30 8.08 9.37
N GLU A 42 -28.18 8.66 8.55
CA GLU A 42 -29.47 8.11 8.15
C GLU A 42 -29.30 6.76 7.45
N PHE A 43 -28.35 6.64 6.52
CA PHE A 43 -28.02 5.37 5.88
C PHE A 43 -27.48 4.32 6.87
N MET A 44 -26.64 4.74 7.83
CA MET A 44 -26.12 3.86 8.87
C MET A 44 -27.24 3.35 9.79
N LEU A 45 -28.18 4.22 10.16
CA LEU A 45 -29.36 3.91 10.96
C LEU A 45 -30.34 3.01 10.21
N GLU A 46 -30.54 3.27 8.92
CA GLU A 46 -31.34 2.41 8.04
C GLU A 46 -30.71 1.02 7.94
N THR A 47 -29.38 0.94 7.85
CA THR A 47 -28.65 -0.32 7.86
C THR A 47 -28.83 -1.08 9.18
N ILE A 48 -28.78 -0.38 10.32
CA ILE A 48 -29.06 -0.98 11.65
C ILE A 48 -30.51 -1.49 11.73
N CYS A 49 -31.48 -0.75 11.20
CA CYS A 49 -32.88 -1.18 11.15
C CYS A 49 -33.08 -2.36 10.19
N ASN A 50 -32.39 -2.39 9.05
CA ASN A 50 -32.41 -3.51 8.11
C ASN A 50 -31.78 -4.78 8.72
N ILE A 51 -30.73 -4.62 9.54
CA ILE A 51 -30.14 -5.70 10.34
C ILE A 51 -31.15 -6.20 11.39
N LYS A 52 -31.83 -5.30 12.12
CA LYS A 52 -32.92 -5.65 13.07
C LYS A 52 -34.03 -6.45 12.39
N ASN A 53 -34.49 -5.99 11.23
CA ASN A 53 -35.59 -6.59 10.47
C ASN A 53 -35.16 -7.78 9.60
N ASN A 54 -33.92 -8.27 9.77
CA ASN A 54 -33.40 -9.46 9.10
C ASN A 54 -33.40 -9.39 7.55
N LYS A 55 -33.42 -8.19 6.97
CA LYS A 55 -33.42 -8.00 5.50
C LYS A 55 -32.07 -8.30 4.83
N LYS A 56 -30.97 -8.34 5.60
CA LYS A 56 -29.65 -8.84 5.18
C LYS A 56 -29.30 -10.03 6.05
N SER A 57 -29.43 -11.25 5.52
CA SER A 57 -29.05 -12.47 6.21
C SER A 57 -27.56 -12.78 5.97
N PRO A 58 -26.74 -13.03 7.02
CA PRO A 58 -25.39 -13.58 6.88
C PRO A 58 -25.40 -15.13 6.83
N LYS A 59 -26.57 -15.72 6.54
CA LYS A 59 -26.79 -17.17 6.65
C LYS A 59 -26.04 -17.97 5.57
N GLU A 60 -25.78 -17.33 4.43
CA GLU A 60 -25.12 -17.98 3.29
C GLU A 60 -23.62 -18.20 3.55
N ASP A 61 -22.96 -17.23 4.16
CA ASP A 61 -21.53 -17.28 4.45
C ASP A 61 -21.18 -18.39 5.46
N THR A 62 -21.99 -18.55 6.51
CA THR A 62 -21.70 -19.49 7.61
C THR A 62 -21.70 -20.96 7.16
N LEU A 63 -22.57 -21.33 6.21
CA LEU A 63 -22.67 -22.70 5.71
C LEU A 63 -21.49 -23.06 4.80
N GLN A 64 -21.02 -22.11 3.99
CA GLN A 64 -19.87 -22.33 3.10
C GLN A 64 -18.57 -22.52 3.89
N TYR A 65 -18.35 -21.72 4.95
CA TYR A 65 -17.17 -21.90 5.81
C TYR A 65 -17.13 -23.25 6.51
N ALA A 66 -18.28 -23.78 6.96
CA ALA A 66 -18.34 -25.08 7.61
C ALA A 66 -17.99 -26.24 6.67
N GLN A 67 -18.44 -26.17 5.40
CA GLN A 67 -18.11 -27.16 4.38
C GLN A 67 -16.63 -27.12 3.99
N ILE A 68 -16.08 -25.91 3.82
CA ILE A 68 -14.66 -25.69 3.52
C ILE A 68 -13.78 -26.21 4.66
N ASN A 69 -14.13 -25.92 5.92
CA ASN A 69 -13.39 -26.43 7.09
C ASN A 69 -13.39 -27.97 7.15
N LYS A 70 -14.53 -28.61 6.87
CA LYS A 70 -14.64 -30.08 6.84
C LYS A 70 -13.82 -30.70 5.71
N TRP A 71 -13.70 -29.98 4.58
CA TRP A 71 -12.86 -30.40 3.45
C TRP A 71 -11.37 -30.24 3.74
N LEU A 72 -10.97 -29.13 4.36
CA LEU A 72 -9.57 -28.88 4.78
C LEU A 72 -9.10 -29.88 5.85
N GLN A 73 -9.96 -30.25 6.81
CA GLN A 73 -9.64 -31.28 7.80
C GLN A 73 -9.39 -32.65 7.17
N LYS A 74 -10.15 -33.02 6.12
CA LYS A 74 -9.91 -34.28 5.39
C LYS A 74 -8.56 -34.32 4.68
N LEU A 75 -7.99 -33.17 4.34
CA LEU A 75 -6.69 -33.05 3.68
C LEU A 75 -5.51 -33.06 4.67
N ARG A 76 -5.74 -33.30 5.97
CA ARG A 76 -4.71 -33.28 7.03
C ARG A 76 -3.88 -31.98 7.05
N VAL A 77 -4.57 -30.84 6.90
CA VAL A 77 -3.97 -29.50 6.91
C VAL A 77 -3.42 -29.08 8.28
N GLU A 78 -3.65 -29.88 9.32
CA GLU A 78 -3.13 -29.65 10.68
C GLU A 78 -1.60 -29.56 10.72
N ASP A 79 -0.91 -30.31 9.84
CA ASP A 79 0.56 -30.32 9.75
C ASP A 79 1.12 -29.40 8.65
N THR A 80 0.27 -28.82 7.80
CA THR A 80 0.75 -28.02 6.67
C THR A 80 0.95 -26.56 7.07
N VAL A 81 2.18 -26.10 6.88
CA VAL A 81 2.59 -24.74 7.17
C VAL A 81 2.41 -23.89 5.93
N ILE A 82 1.34 -23.09 5.88
CA ILE A 82 1.12 -22.15 4.76
C ILE A 82 1.81 -20.84 5.12
N ARG A 83 2.92 -20.52 4.43
CA ARG A 83 3.72 -19.29 4.66
C ARG A 83 4.10 -19.10 6.14
N GLY A 84 4.61 -20.14 6.79
CA GLY A 84 5.03 -20.07 8.20
C GLY A 84 3.90 -20.12 9.24
N LEU A 85 2.63 -20.14 8.82
CA LEU A 85 1.48 -20.19 9.74
C LEU A 85 1.01 -21.62 9.97
N LYS A 86 0.92 -22.01 11.26
CA LYS A 86 0.34 -23.28 11.71
C LYS A 86 -1.18 -23.16 11.85
N TRP A 87 -1.90 -24.24 11.52
CA TRP A 87 -3.36 -24.31 11.56
C TRP A 87 -3.96 -23.97 12.93
N SER A 88 -3.32 -24.43 14.02
CA SER A 88 -3.71 -24.09 15.40
C SER A 88 -3.75 -22.58 15.64
N LYS A 89 -2.82 -21.83 15.03
CA LYS A 89 -2.73 -20.38 15.19
C LYS A 89 -3.92 -19.64 14.52
N LEU A 90 -4.58 -20.27 13.55
CA LEU A 90 -5.74 -19.72 12.82
C LEU A 90 -7.07 -19.96 13.55
N LEU A 91 -7.15 -21.03 14.36
CA LEU A 91 -8.38 -21.46 15.01
C LEU A 91 -8.68 -20.74 16.33
N ASP A 92 -7.73 -19.95 16.84
CA ASP A 92 -7.83 -19.32 18.15
C ASP A 92 -8.87 -18.19 18.18
N PRO A 93 -9.93 -18.30 19.00
CA PRO A 93 -11.10 -17.41 18.97
C PRO A 93 -10.86 -16.02 19.58
N ASP A 94 -9.79 -15.85 20.36
CA ASP A 94 -9.45 -14.61 21.08
C ASP A 94 -8.37 -13.75 20.37
N LYS A 95 -7.99 -14.09 19.13
CA LYS A 95 -6.95 -13.35 18.40
C LYS A 95 -7.47 -12.10 17.70
N SER A 96 -6.91 -10.96 18.08
CA SER A 96 -7.03 -9.69 17.36
C SER A 96 -6.09 -9.64 16.15
N GLY A 97 -6.59 -10.10 15.00
CA GLY A 97 -6.20 -9.62 13.67
C GLY A 97 -4.91 -10.16 13.02
N HIS A 98 -5.04 -10.71 11.80
CA HIS A 98 -3.95 -10.89 10.83
C HIS A 98 -4.37 -10.33 9.45
N TRP A 99 -5.02 -9.15 9.39
CA TRP A 99 -5.63 -8.64 8.13
C TRP A 99 -4.62 -8.17 7.06
N TRP A 100 -3.30 -8.33 7.27
CA TRP A 100 -2.26 -7.67 6.46
C TRP A 100 -0.97 -8.47 6.27
N LEU A 101 -0.99 -9.82 6.17
CA LEU A 101 0.26 -10.58 5.98
C LEU A 101 0.97 -10.20 4.66
N SER A 102 1.82 -9.17 4.71
CA SER A 102 2.70 -8.72 3.64
C SER A 102 3.79 -9.77 3.47
N SER A 103 4.11 -10.06 2.21
CA SER A 103 4.98 -11.14 1.71
C SER A 103 6.24 -11.44 2.56
N ASN A 104 6.78 -10.45 3.26
CA ASN A 104 8.06 -10.56 3.96
C ASN A 104 7.94 -10.86 5.47
N MET A 105 6.75 -10.78 6.06
CA MET A 105 6.58 -10.93 7.53
C MET A 105 6.30 -12.37 7.97
N ALA A 106 5.98 -13.27 7.04
CA ALA A 106 5.68 -14.67 7.32
C ALA A 106 6.91 -15.46 7.84
N PHE A 107 8.11 -15.02 7.46
CA PHE A 107 9.38 -15.59 7.95
C PHE A 107 9.83 -15.03 9.31
N LEU A 108 9.14 -14.01 9.84
CA LEU A 108 9.56 -13.24 11.03
C LEU A 108 8.72 -13.54 12.28
N ALA A 109 7.63 -14.31 12.15
CA ALA A 109 6.71 -14.57 13.26
C ALA A 109 7.26 -15.56 14.32
N ASP A 110 8.49 -16.04 14.15
CA ASP A 110 9.21 -16.93 15.08
C ASP A 110 10.40 -16.23 15.77
N ASN A 111 10.72 -14.98 15.40
CA ASN A 111 11.84 -14.23 15.99
C ASN A 111 11.34 -13.23 17.04
N ASN A 112 12.14 -13.05 18.11
CA ASN A 112 11.86 -12.16 19.23
C ASN A 112 11.44 -10.76 18.75
N ALA A 113 10.39 -10.20 19.36
CA ALA A 113 9.85 -8.88 19.01
C ALA A 113 10.91 -7.75 19.06
N GLU A 114 11.93 -7.89 19.93
CA GLU A 114 13.08 -7.00 20.02
C GLU A 114 13.98 -7.03 18.78
N GLU A 115 14.20 -8.21 18.17
CA GLU A 115 15.02 -8.34 16.97
C GLU A 115 14.29 -7.77 15.74
N VAL A 116 12.96 -7.92 15.72
CA VAL A 116 12.10 -7.33 14.69
C VAL A 116 12.08 -5.80 14.81
N ALA A 117 12.00 -5.26 16.02
CA ALA A 117 12.07 -3.82 16.26
C ALA A 117 13.43 -3.24 15.83
N ALA A 118 14.54 -3.89 16.17
CA ALA A 118 15.88 -3.45 15.79
C ALA A 118 16.10 -3.45 14.27
N ARG A 119 15.56 -4.43 13.54
CA ARG A 119 15.63 -4.48 12.06
C ARG A 119 14.76 -3.39 11.41
N ILE A 120 13.57 -3.13 11.95
CA ILE A 120 12.71 -2.04 11.48
C ILE A 120 13.39 -0.68 11.69
N GLU A 121 14.02 -0.47 12.84
CA GLU A 121 14.80 0.75 13.09
C GLU A 121 15.97 0.89 12.10
N GLY A 122 16.64 -0.21 11.77
CA GLY A 122 17.68 -0.25 10.73
C GLY A 122 17.15 0.17 9.35
N ASP A 123 16.05 -0.44 8.90
CA ASP A 123 15.42 -0.15 7.61
C ASP A 123 14.93 1.31 7.54
N VAL A 124 14.36 1.83 8.64
CA VAL A 124 13.94 3.24 8.72
C VAL A 124 15.13 4.18 8.59
N LEU A 125 16.27 3.84 9.21
CA LEU A 125 17.50 4.61 9.11
C LEU A 125 18.05 4.62 7.67
N GLU A 126 17.99 3.49 6.97
CA GLU A 126 18.41 3.40 5.56
C GLU A 126 17.52 4.23 4.64
N VAL A 127 16.20 4.15 4.82
CA VAL A 127 15.25 4.98 4.06
C VAL A 127 15.52 6.46 4.32
N GLN A 128 15.79 6.86 5.56
CA GLN A 128 16.11 8.25 5.90
C GLN A 128 17.40 8.72 5.22
N LYS A 129 18.44 7.88 5.19
CA LYS A 129 19.69 8.18 4.46
C LYS A 129 19.43 8.34 2.96
N MET A 130 18.64 7.47 2.35
CA MET A 130 18.26 7.61 0.93
C MET A 130 17.50 8.92 0.65
N LEU A 131 16.59 9.32 1.54
CA LEU A 131 15.87 10.59 1.40
C LEU A 131 16.79 11.81 1.55
N GLN A 132 17.79 11.75 2.44
CA GLN A 132 18.81 12.79 2.55
C GLN A 132 19.66 12.89 1.28
N LEU A 133 20.09 11.76 0.71
CA LEU A 133 20.80 11.73 -0.57
C LEU A 133 19.92 12.29 -1.71
N ALA A 134 18.63 11.94 -1.75
CA ALA A 134 17.70 12.50 -2.72
C ALA A 134 17.65 14.03 -2.61
N ALA A 135 17.64 14.57 -1.38
CA ALA A 135 17.64 16.01 -1.14
C ALA A 135 18.92 16.70 -1.62
N THR A 136 20.11 16.12 -1.38
CA THR A 136 21.38 16.68 -1.87
C THR A 136 21.47 16.63 -3.40
N LEU A 137 20.80 15.67 -4.02
CA LEU A 137 20.68 15.52 -5.47
C LEU A 137 19.66 16.49 -6.11
N GLY A 138 18.92 17.27 -5.31
CA GLY A 138 17.93 18.22 -5.78
C GLY A 138 16.57 17.59 -6.13
N MET A 139 16.24 16.44 -5.53
CA MET A 139 14.96 15.77 -5.70
C MET A 139 13.88 16.43 -4.82
N ASN A 140 13.41 17.60 -5.27
CA ASN A 140 12.51 18.45 -4.49
C ASN A 140 11.04 17.99 -4.50
N THR A 141 10.63 17.15 -5.47
CA THR A 141 9.25 16.67 -5.60
C THR A 141 9.11 15.23 -5.15
N ASP A 142 7.94 14.85 -4.63
CA ASP A 142 7.65 13.47 -4.21
C ASP A 142 7.86 12.46 -5.34
N ALA A 143 7.44 12.82 -6.56
CA ALA A 143 7.68 11.99 -7.73
C ALA A 143 9.18 11.72 -7.97
N ARG A 144 10.02 12.76 -7.90
CA ARG A 144 11.47 12.62 -8.08
C ARG A 144 12.13 11.81 -6.97
N ARG A 145 11.70 12.01 -5.72
CA ARG A 145 12.15 11.20 -4.58
C ARG A 145 11.79 9.73 -4.76
N ALA A 146 10.55 9.43 -5.15
CA ALA A 146 10.10 8.07 -5.40
C ALA A 146 10.88 7.39 -6.53
N ILE A 147 11.09 8.08 -7.66
CA ILE A 147 11.92 7.60 -8.77
C ILE A 147 13.34 7.30 -8.29
N PHE A 148 13.95 8.23 -7.55
CA PHE A 148 15.30 8.07 -7.02
C PHE A 148 15.44 6.84 -6.12
N CYS A 149 14.52 6.67 -5.17
CA CYS A 149 14.49 5.51 -4.29
C CYS A 149 14.32 4.21 -5.10
N VAL A 150 13.43 4.18 -6.09
CA VAL A 150 13.26 2.98 -6.94
C VAL A 150 14.55 2.62 -7.67
N ILE A 151 15.27 3.60 -8.21
CA ILE A 151 16.53 3.37 -8.92
C ILE A 151 17.60 2.83 -7.95
N MET A 152 17.78 3.49 -6.81
CA MET A 152 18.84 3.14 -5.85
C MET A 152 18.59 1.84 -5.07
N THR A 153 17.32 1.45 -4.85
CA THR A 153 16.94 0.21 -4.15
C THR A 153 16.70 -0.97 -5.11
N SER A 154 16.70 -0.75 -6.42
CA SER A 154 16.52 -1.84 -7.38
C SER A 154 17.71 -2.79 -7.41
N VAL A 155 17.44 -4.08 -7.54
CA VAL A 155 18.50 -5.10 -7.64
C VAL A 155 19.07 -5.15 -9.05
N ASP A 156 18.18 -5.09 -10.05
CA ASP A 156 18.50 -5.24 -11.47
C ASP A 156 17.83 -4.16 -12.32
N VAL A 157 18.34 -3.96 -13.54
CA VAL A 157 17.76 -3.02 -14.52
C VAL A 157 16.30 -3.34 -14.83
N LEU A 158 15.95 -4.61 -14.98
CA LEU A 158 14.57 -5.03 -15.27
C LEU A 158 13.64 -4.80 -14.07
N ASP A 159 14.14 -5.02 -12.85
CA ASP A 159 13.40 -4.76 -11.62
C ASP A 159 13.12 -3.26 -11.47
N ALA A 160 14.14 -2.41 -11.66
CA ALA A 160 13.96 -0.96 -11.70
C ALA A 160 12.95 -0.54 -12.78
N PHE A 161 13.08 -1.07 -14.00
CA PHE A 161 12.18 -0.75 -15.11
C PHE A 161 10.72 -1.07 -14.75
N GLN A 162 10.45 -2.27 -14.22
CA GLN A 162 9.09 -2.66 -13.81
C GLN A 162 8.56 -1.79 -12.66
N LYS A 163 9.40 -1.50 -11.66
CA LYS A 163 9.02 -0.64 -10.53
C LYS A 163 8.72 0.79 -10.97
N LEU A 164 9.50 1.34 -11.91
CA LEU A 164 9.27 2.68 -12.46
C LEU A 164 7.94 2.75 -13.23
N LEU A 165 7.61 1.73 -14.03
CA LEU A 165 6.31 1.68 -14.72
C LEU A 165 5.13 1.59 -13.74
N ARG A 166 5.31 0.94 -12.58
CA ARG A 166 4.28 0.82 -11.54
C ARG A 166 4.02 2.12 -10.77
N LEU A 167 4.92 3.11 -10.85
CA LEU A 167 4.70 4.41 -10.20
C LEU A 167 3.56 5.22 -10.85
N ASP A 168 3.14 4.86 -12.07
CA ASP A 168 2.03 5.47 -12.82
C ASP A 168 1.98 7.00 -12.72
N LEU A 169 3.11 7.63 -13.06
CA LEU A 169 3.27 9.07 -12.91
C LEU A 169 2.42 9.81 -13.95
N PRO A 170 1.71 10.89 -13.56
CA PRO A 170 0.90 11.66 -14.48
C PRO A 170 1.78 12.28 -15.57
N GLY A 171 1.35 12.24 -16.84
CA GLY A 171 2.24 12.37 -18.01
C GLY A 171 3.23 13.55 -18.10
N LYS A 172 3.05 14.66 -17.34
CA LYS A 172 4.10 15.69 -17.21
C LYS A 172 5.26 15.26 -16.29
N GLN A 173 4.95 14.53 -15.22
CA GLN A 173 5.89 13.98 -14.25
C GLN A 173 6.61 12.73 -14.77
N ASP A 174 6.03 12.00 -15.73
CA ASP A 174 6.71 10.86 -16.37
C ASP A 174 8.05 11.27 -17.01
N ARG A 175 8.15 12.50 -17.51
CA ARG A 175 9.40 13.08 -18.02
C ARG A 175 10.49 13.25 -16.95
N ASP A 176 10.10 13.30 -15.67
CA ASP A 176 11.07 13.38 -14.59
C ASP A 176 11.82 12.05 -14.40
N ILE A 177 11.29 10.90 -14.85
CA ILE A 177 12.00 9.62 -14.79
C ILE A 177 13.36 9.73 -15.51
N MET A 178 13.34 10.16 -16.77
CA MET A 178 14.55 10.29 -17.59
C MET A 178 15.51 11.36 -17.03
N ARG A 179 14.97 12.45 -16.47
CA ARG A 179 15.78 13.51 -15.86
C ARG A 179 16.49 13.03 -14.59
N VAL A 180 15.79 12.27 -13.73
CA VAL A 180 16.38 11.72 -12.52
C VAL A 180 17.47 10.70 -12.86
N ILE A 181 17.23 9.81 -13.83
CA ILE A 181 18.24 8.86 -14.32
C ILE A 181 19.50 9.61 -14.79
N LEU A 182 19.33 10.69 -15.56
CA LEU A 182 20.45 11.50 -16.03
C LEU A 182 21.20 12.18 -14.88
N ILE A 183 20.48 12.78 -13.92
CA ILE A 183 21.10 13.42 -12.75
C ILE A 183 21.87 12.40 -11.92
N CYS A 184 21.30 11.23 -11.67
CA CYS A 184 21.97 10.17 -10.90
C CYS A 184 23.22 9.69 -11.62
N CYS A 185 23.14 9.50 -12.94
CA CYS A 185 24.29 9.18 -13.77
C CYS A 185 25.37 10.27 -13.59
N LEU A 186 25.10 11.54 -13.92
CA LEU A 186 26.11 12.61 -13.86
C LEU A 186 26.75 12.86 -12.47
N ARG A 187 26.14 12.37 -11.38
CA ARG A 187 26.63 12.55 -10.00
C ARG A 187 27.51 11.41 -9.53
N GLU A 188 27.54 10.29 -10.23
CA GLU A 188 28.30 9.11 -9.83
C GLU A 188 29.78 9.28 -10.19
N GLU A 189 30.70 8.67 -9.44
CA GLU A 189 32.14 8.90 -9.66
C GLU A 189 32.66 8.17 -10.91
N LEU A 190 32.08 7.00 -11.19
CA LEU A 190 32.42 6.16 -12.34
C LEU A 190 31.19 5.91 -13.19
N PHE A 191 31.37 5.96 -14.50
CA PHE A 191 30.27 5.74 -15.43
C PHE A 191 29.71 4.32 -15.30
N ASN A 192 28.46 4.25 -14.85
CA ASN A 192 27.75 3.00 -14.66
C ASN A 192 26.83 2.68 -15.84
N LYS A 193 27.06 1.54 -16.49
CA LYS A 193 26.27 1.05 -17.64
C LYS A 193 24.80 0.76 -17.28
N TYR A 194 24.49 0.57 -16.00
CA TYR A 194 23.13 0.36 -15.51
C TYR A 194 22.15 1.43 -16.04
N TYR A 195 22.50 2.71 -15.94
CA TYR A 195 21.61 3.81 -16.32
C TYR A 195 21.32 3.88 -17.83
N THR A 196 22.30 3.51 -18.66
CA THR A 196 22.12 3.55 -20.12
C THR A 196 21.21 2.43 -20.61
N ILE A 197 21.35 1.24 -20.03
CA ILE A 197 20.48 0.11 -20.35
C ILE A 197 19.05 0.41 -19.85
N LEU A 198 18.90 0.96 -18.64
CA LEU A 198 17.60 1.37 -18.10
C LEU A 198 16.92 2.43 -18.98
N ALA A 199 17.64 3.48 -19.36
CA ALA A 199 17.14 4.54 -20.24
C ALA A 199 16.76 3.99 -21.64
N SER A 200 17.50 3.00 -22.16
CA SER A 200 17.19 2.34 -23.44
C SER A 200 15.87 1.55 -23.38
N HIS A 201 15.63 0.81 -22.29
CA HIS A 201 14.36 0.12 -22.08
C HIS A 201 13.17 1.08 -21.99
N LEU A 202 13.34 2.17 -21.23
CA LEU A 202 12.36 3.25 -21.12
C LEU A 202 12.04 3.89 -22.49
N CYS A 203 13.06 4.27 -23.26
CA CYS A 203 12.88 4.82 -24.61
C CYS A 203 12.18 3.88 -25.60
N LYS A 204 12.32 2.57 -25.42
CA LYS A 204 11.63 1.56 -26.25
C LYS A 204 10.16 1.42 -25.86
N HIS A 205 9.83 1.62 -24.60
CA HIS A 205 8.47 1.50 -24.07
C HIS A 205 7.62 2.72 -24.41
N ASP A 206 8.09 3.94 -24.12
CA ASP A 206 7.36 5.18 -24.43
C ASP A 206 8.19 6.15 -25.29
N LYS A 207 7.60 6.59 -26.40
CA LYS A 207 8.16 7.61 -27.29
C LYS A 207 8.31 8.96 -26.58
N ASN A 208 7.48 9.27 -25.57
CA ASN A 208 7.59 10.52 -24.79
C ASN A 208 8.91 10.61 -24.00
N GLN A 209 9.37 9.48 -23.48
CA GLN A 209 10.65 9.38 -22.75
C GLN A 209 11.82 9.61 -23.70
N LYS A 210 11.71 9.12 -24.95
CA LYS A 210 12.66 9.38 -26.03
C LYS A 210 12.76 10.87 -26.40
N TYR A 211 11.64 11.59 -26.45
CA TYR A 211 11.64 13.05 -26.69
C TYR A 211 12.26 13.84 -25.52
N THR A 212 12.16 13.34 -24.30
CA THR A 212 12.73 14.00 -23.12
C THR A 212 14.26 14.00 -23.15
N LEU A 213 14.88 12.99 -23.77
CA LEU A 213 16.33 12.93 -23.99
C LEU A 213 16.81 13.73 -25.22
N GLN A 214 15.92 14.26 -26.05
CA GLN A 214 16.32 15.07 -27.20
C GLN A 214 16.50 16.53 -26.78
N VAL A 215 17.74 17.01 -26.82
CA VAL A 215 18.04 18.44 -26.62
C VAL A 215 18.49 19.02 -27.96
N LYS A 216 17.72 19.98 -28.49
CA LYS A 216 17.99 20.67 -29.76
C LYS A 216 18.22 19.73 -30.96
N GLY A 217 17.42 18.67 -31.07
CA GLY A 217 17.46 17.74 -32.22
C GLY A 217 18.63 16.75 -32.22
N LYS A 218 19.47 16.74 -31.18
CA LYS A 218 20.49 15.71 -30.95
C LYS A 218 20.11 14.85 -29.75
N TYR A 219 20.40 13.56 -29.83
CA TYR A 219 20.28 12.67 -28.67
C TYR A 219 21.36 13.01 -27.67
N VAL A 220 20.99 13.13 -26.40
CA VAL A 220 21.97 13.13 -25.31
C VAL A 220 22.49 11.70 -25.19
N ASP A 221 23.70 11.48 -25.72
CA ASP A 221 24.45 10.26 -25.42
C ASP A 221 24.99 10.39 -24.00
N PHE A 222 24.61 9.45 -23.14
CA PHE A 222 25.01 9.42 -21.74
C PHE A 222 26.54 9.30 -21.59
N SER A 223 27.24 8.65 -22.53
CA SER A 223 28.70 8.56 -22.55
C SER A 223 29.34 9.92 -22.82
N THR A 224 28.80 10.67 -23.79
CA THR A 224 29.29 12.01 -24.13
C THR A 224 28.93 13.04 -23.07
N ALA A 225 27.73 12.95 -22.48
CA ALA A 225 27.30 13.82 -21.39
C ALA A 225 28.17 13.64 -20.14
N TRP A 226 28.57 12.40 -19.84
CA TRP A 226 29.51 12.11 -18.77
C TRP A 226 30.91 12.67 -19.04
N GLY A 227 31.44 12.45 -20.26
CA GLY A 227 32.76 12.96 -20.64
C GLY A 227 32.88 14.49 -20.54
N LEU A 228 31.79 15.22 -20.80
CA LEU A 228 31.75 16.67 -20.65
C LEU A 228 31.78 17.13 -19.18
N VAL A 229 31.26 16.33 -18.24
CA VAL A 229 31.29 16.64 -16.80
C VAL A 229 32.69 16.43 -16.21
N LEU A 230 33.49 15.49 -16.74
CA LEU A 230 34.90 15.33 -16.36
C LEU A 230 35.83 16.42 -16.90
N THR A 231 35.34 17.29 -17.80
CA THR A 231 36.13 18.37 -18.41
C THR A 231 35.87 19.74 -17.77
N ILE A 232 34.98 19.83 -16.78
CA ILE A 232 34.65 21.04 -16.00
C ILE A 232 35.07 20.82 -14.55
#